data_AF-A6GGM4-F1
#
_entry.id   AF-A6GGM4-F1
#
_cell.length_a   1.000
_cell.length_b   1.000
_cell.length_c   1.000
_cell.angle_alpha   90.00
_cell.angle_beta   90.00
_cell.angle_gamma   90.00
#
_symmetry.space_group_name_H-M   'P 1'
#
loop_
_entity.id
_entity.type
_entity.pdbx_description
1 polymer ?
#
loop_
_entity_poly.entity_id
_entity_poly.type
_entity_poly.pdbx_seq_one_letter_code
_entity_poly.pdbx_strand_id
1 'polypeptide(L)'
;MAQKTGLASDTIRRLEYGHFSPTLHTFLKIAEGLGISAGKLLNEKFDEADEMAEYIRDLPELERGVAIVILRSLHDHAKGEV
;
A
#
# COMPACT_ATOMS: atom_id res chain seq x y z
N MET A 1 -18.47 5.66 1.72
CA MET A 1 -17.82 5.07 2.90
C MET A 1 -18.56 5.35 4.21
N ALA A 2 -19.00 6.58 4.49
CA ALA A 2 -19.77 6.91 5.71
C ALA A 2 -21.01 6.05 5.94
N GLN A 3 -21.88 5.93 4.93
CA GLN A 3 -23.08 5.10 5.03
C GLN A 3 -22.80 3.60 5.16
N LYS A 4 -21.68 3.12 4.58
CA LYS A 4 -21.33 1.69 4.58
C LYS A 4 -20.69 1.24 5.90
N THR A 5 -19.97 2.15 6.57
CA THR A 5 -19.26 1.87 7.84
C THR A 5 -20.05 2.32 9.08
N GLY A 6 -21.13 3.09 8.88
CA GLY A 6 -21.87 3.73 9.98
C GLY A 6 -21.05 4.76 10.77
N LEU A 7 -19.94 5.24 10.19
CA LEU A 7 -19.08 6.26 10.77
C LEU A 7 -19.41 7.64 10.21
N ALA A 8 -19.22 8.67 11.05
CA ALA A 8 -19.36 10.05 10.60
C ALA A 8 -18.34 10.36 9.49
N SER A 9 -18.76 11.14 8.49
CA SER A 9 -17.89 11.53 7.37
C SER A 9 -16.61 12.24 7.82
N ASP A 10 -16.66 12.97 8.94
CA ASP A 10 -15.49 13.60 9.56
C ASP A 10 -14.49 12.57 10.12
N THR A 11 -14.98 11.49 10.75
CA THR A 11 -14.15 10.38 11.24
C THR A 11 -13.40 9.71 10.09
N ILE A 12 -14.08 9.51 8.95
CA ILE A 12 -13.46 8.90 7.77
C ILE A 12 -12.43 9.83 7.15
N ARG A 13 -12.76 11.12 7.02
CA ARG A 13 -11.81 12.11 6.52
C ARG A 13 -10.54 12.13 7.36
N ARG A 14 -10.67 12.19 8.69
CA ARG A 14 -9.52 12.20 9.61
C ARG A 14 -8.68 10.92 9.53
N LEU A 15 -9.32 9.77 9.28
CA LEU A 15 -8.65 8.50 9.05
C LEU A 15 -7.84 8.53 7.73
N GLU A 16 -8.43 9.01 6.64
CA GLU A 16 -7.78 9.07 5.32
C GLU A 16 -6.55 9.99 5.27
N TYR A 17 -6.56 11.07 6.06
CA TYR A 17 -5.41 11.99 6.17
C TYR A 17 -4.37 11.55 7.22
N GLY A 18 -4.51 10.37 7.83
CA GLY A 18 -3.52 9.82 8.77
C GLY A 18 -3.40 10.58 10.11
N HIS A 19 -4.29 11.52 10.41
CA HIS A 19 -4.20 12.41 11.58
C HIS A 19 -4.83 11.83 12.85
N PHE A 20 -5.11 10.52 12.90
CA PHE A 20 -5.75 9.89 14.05
C PHE A 20 -5.52 8.37 14.07
N SER A 21 -5.22 7.83 15.25
CA SER A 21 -5.18 6.38 15.50
C SER A 21 -6.56 5.90 15.96
N PRO A 22 -7.31 5.14 15.13
CA PRO A 22 -8.64 4.65 15.49
C PRO A 22 -8.59 3.61 16.60
N THR A 23 -9.69 3.50 17.35
CA THR A 23 -9.88 2.35 18.25
C THR A 23 -10.04 1.06 17.45
N LEU A 24 -9.76 -0.10 18.05
CA LEU A 24 -9.98 -1.41 17.41
C LEU A 24 -11.43 -1.58 16.94
N HIS A 25 -12.40 -1.07 17.71
CA HIS A 25 -13.82 -1.07 17.34
C HIS A 25 -14.10 -0.27 16.07
N THR A 26 -13.54 0.95 15.99
CA THR A 26 -13.63 1.80 14.78
C THR A 26 -12.98 1.11 13.59
N PHE A 27 -11.83 0.49 13.78
CA PHE A 27 -11.10 -0.25 12.76
C PHE A 27 -11.92 -1.41 12.18
N LEU A 28 -12.57 -2.21 13.03
CA LEU A 28 -13.43 -3.32 12.60
C LEU A 28 -14.64 -2.84 11.78
N LYS A 29 -15.27 -1.71 12.16
CA LYS A 29 -16.37 -1.11 11.38
C LYS A 29 -15.94 -0.65 10.00
N ILE A 30 -14.69 -0.18 9.88
CA ILE A 30 -14.12 0.19 8.58
C ILE A 30 -13.93 -1.05 7.71
N ALA A 31 -13.36 -2.12 8.26
CA ALA A 31 -13.20 -3.40 7.59
C ALA A 31 -14.54 -3.94 7.05
N GLU A 32 -15.55 -3.97 7.93
CA GLU A 32 -16.90 -4.42 7.62
C GLU A 32 -17.53 -3.58 6.51
N GLY A 33 -17.49 -2.25 6.61
CA GLY A 33 -18.06 -1.37 5.58
C GLY A 33 -17.33 -1.38 4.24
N LEU A 34 -16.08 -1.84 4.22
CA LEU A 34 -15.30 -2.10 3.00
C LEU A 34 -15.49 -3.53 2.47
N GLY A 35 -16.16 -4.41 3.21
CA GLY A 35 -16.37 -5.81 2.81
C GLY A 35 -15.09 -6.64 2.80
N ILE A 36 -14.10 -6.28 3.62
CA ILE A 36 -12.81 -6.98 3.74
C ILE A 36 -12.53 -7.36 5.19
N SER A 37 -11.68 -8.37 5.41
CA SER A 37 -11.27 -8.72 6.77
C SER A 37 -10.40 -7.62 7.37
N ALA A 38 -10.48 -7.42 8.69
CA ALA A 38 -9.60 -6.51 9.41
C ALA A 38 -8.12 -6.84 9.20
N GLY A 39 -7.79 -8.14 9.12
CA GLY A 39 -6.46 -8.60 8.75
C GLY A 39 -6.01 -8.06 7.39
N LYS A 40 -6.89 -7.94 6.39
CA LYS A 40 -6.56 -7.37 5.08
C LYS A 40 -6.32 -5.86 5.10
N LEU A 41 -6.92 -5.12 6.05
CA LEU A 41 -6.62 -3.71 6.28
C LEU A 41 -5.28 -3.49 6.99
N LEU A 42 -4.91 -4.40 7.91
CA LEU A 42 -3.59 -4.40 8.56
C LEU A 42 -2.50 -4.96 7.66
N ASN A 43 -2.89 -5.78 6.69
CA ASN A 43 -2.01 -6.29 5.66
C ASN A 43 -1.78 -5.17 4.64
N GLU A 44 -1.06 -4.14 5.09
CA GLU A 44 0.00 -3.55 4.26
C GLU A 44 0.89 -4.75 3.91
N LYS A 45 0.53 -5.46 2.85
CA LYS A 45 1.56 -6.19 2.13
C LYS A 45 2.46 -5.08 1.62
N PHE A 46 3.46 -4.70 2.40
CA PHE A 46 4.77 -4.54 1.82
C PHE A 46 5.08 -5.91 1.22
N ASP A 47 4.60 -6.15 0.01
CA ASP A 47 5.07 -7.31 -0.69
C ASP A 47 6.56 -7.10 -0.99
N GLU A 48 7.26 -8.17 -1.36
CA GLU A 48 8.69 -8.08 -1.66
C GLU A 48 8.99 -7.00 -2.71
N ALA A 49 8.01 -6.60 -3.54
CA ALA A 49 8.15 -5.54 -4.51
C ALA A 49 8.09 -4.14 -3.88
N ASP A 50 7.21 -3.91 -2.90
CA ASP A 50 7.18 -2.67 -2.11
C ASP A 50 8.45 -2.48 -1.29
N GLU A 51 8.97 -3.54 -0.66
CA GLU A 51 10.25 -3.53 0.06
C GLU A 51 11.42 -3.26 -0.91
N MET A 52 11.44 -3.91 -2.08
CA MET A 52 12.41 -3.62 -3.14
C MET A 52 12.34 -2.17 -3.63
N ALA A 53 11.14 -1.60 -3.72
CA ALA A 53 10.96 -0.21 -4.15
C ALA A 53 11.56 0.77 -3.13
N GLU A 54 11.54 0.45 -1.83
CA GLU A 54 12.24 1.22 -0.80
C GLU A 54 13.76 1.13 -0.98
N TYR A 55 14.31 -0.08 -1.16
CA TYR A 55 15.74 -0.25 -1.40
C TYR A 55 16.23 0.54 -2.63
N ILE A 56 15.48 0.53 -3.74
CA ILE A 56 15.84 1.28 -4.95
C ILE A 56 15.85 2.79 -4.69
N ARG A 57 14.92 3.31 -3.87
CA ARG A 57 14.85 4.75 -3.56
C ARG A 57 16.05 5.22 -2.75
N ASP A 58 16.56 4.37 -1.87
CA ASP A 58 17.67 4.69 -0.97
C ASP A 58 19.06 4.53 -1.62
N LEU A 59 19.13 3.98 -2.84
CA LEU A 59 20.39 3.84 -3.57
C LEU A 59 20.95 5.19 -4.07
N PRO A 60 22.28 5.34 -4.12
CA PRO A 60 22.91 6.45 -4.83
C PRO A 60 22.57 6.44 -6.33
N GLU A 61 22.73 7.59 -6.99
CA GLU A 61 22.18 7.83 -8.34
C GLU A 61 22.63 6.80 -9.39
N LEU A 62 23.92 6.40 -9.34
CA LEU A 62 24.49 5.44 -10.29
C LEU A 62 23.89 4.05 -10.08
N GLU A 63 23.90 3.54 -8.85
CA GLU A 63 23.41 2.22 -8.48
C GLU A 63 21.90 2.10 -8.72
N ARG A 64 21.15 3.16 -8.43
CA ARG A 64 19.72 3.25 -8.73
C ARG A 64 19.46 3.13 -10.23
N GLY A 65 20.25 3.80 -11.06
CA GLY A 65 20.18 3.69 -12.52
C GLY A 65 20.41 2.26 -13.01
N VAL A 66 21.42 1.58 -12.48
CA VAL A 66 21.73 0.17 -12.81
C VAL A 66 20.59 -0.76 -12.40
N ALA A 67 20.05 -0.62 -11.18
CA ALA A 67 18.95 -1.44 -10.70
C ALA A 67 17.71 -1.32 -11.59
N ILE A 68 17.36 -0.10 -12.02
CA ILE A 68 16.23 0.15 -12.92
C ILE A 68 16.43 -0.56 -14.27
N VAL A 69 17.63 -0.48 -14.85
CA VAL A 69 17.92 -1.11 -16.15
C VAL A 69 17.79 -2.63 -16.05
N ILE A 70 18.36 -3.25 -15.01
CA ILE A 70 18.29 -4.72 -14.82
C ILE A 70 16.84 -5.18 -14.69
N LEU A 71 16.04 -4.50 -13.86
CA LEU A 71 14.63 -4.84 -13.69
C LEU A 71 13.84 -4.69 -14.98
N ARG A 72 14.12 -3.65 -15.76
CA ARG A 72 13.52 -3.45 -17.09
C ARG A 72 13.88 -4.58 -18.04
N SER A 73 15.16 -4.94 -18.13
CA SER A 73 15.61 -6.05 -18.99
C SER A 73 14.97 -7.38 -18.61
N LEU A 74 14.81 -7.67 -17.31
CA LEU A 74 14.12 -8.87 -16.84
C LEU A 74 12.64 -8.87 -17.21
N HIS A 75 11.97 -7.74 -17.07
CA HIS A 75 10.57 -7.58 -17.45
C HIS A 75 10.36 -7.78 -18.96
N ASP A 76 11.21 -7.19 -19.79
CA ASP A 76 11.11 -7.28 -21.25
C ASP A 76 11.38 -8.73 -21.71
N HIS A 77 12.35 -9.40 -21.10
CA HIS A 77 12.60 -10.82 -21.33
C HIS A 77 11.39 -11.70 -20.96
N ALA A 78 10.78 -11.47 -19.80
CA ALA A 78 9.63 -12.23 -19.34
C ALA A 78 8.40 -12.08 -20.26
N LYS A 79 8.29 -10.95 -20.98
CA LYS A 79 7.24 -10.71 -21.99
C LYS A 79 7.58 -11.22 -23.39
N GLY A 80 8.82 -11.69 -23.61
CA GLY A 80 9.29 -12.10 -24.94
C GLY A 80 9.54 -10.92 -25.88
N GLU A 81 9.87 -9.75 -25.34
CA GLU A 81 10.13 -8.51 -26.09
C GLU A 81 11.63 -8.32 -26.40
N VAL A 82 12.43 -9.39 -26.32
CA VAL A 82 13.89 -9.40 -26.53
C VAL A 82 14.27 -10.33 -27.67
#